data_AF-A0A7Y5RLM1-F1
#
_entry.id   AF-A0A7Y5RLM1-F1
#
_cell.length_a   1.000
_cell.length_b   1.000
_cell.length_c   1.000
_cell.angle_alpha   90.00
_cell.angle_beta   90.00
_cell.angle_gamma   90.00
#
_symmetry.space_group_name_H-M   'P 1'
#
loop_
_entity.id
_entity.type
_entity.pdbx_description
1 polymer ?
#
loop_
_entity_poly.entity_id
_entity_poly.type
_entity_poly.pdbx_seq_one_letter_code
_entity_poly.pdbx_strand_id
1 'polypeptide(L)'
;SVLDGSPFSLDPDDDQDPETWAMVGGTCTLGELADRAITRSSNIATNLLVDVVGLAEVAEVLALTGCSAATVVGRGIEDARAREAGMTNTVTAADLGQLMAAVARRDAALGGVAVLGPVEELLSRQEHVDQVPAGLPAGTPTASKSGWIPGISHDVALVRPPGEPPFVLAVCTTIALDEAEAAAFVAGIARDVWEVEHSDVPATPQTYAAGPGVVTDGRGSGR
;
A
#
# COMPACT_ATOMS: atom_id res chain seq x y z
N SER A 1 -6.26 19.09 -11.46
CA SER A 1 -7.13 17.94 -11.59
C SER A 1 -6.69 17.26 -12.85
N VAL A 2 -6.42 15.97 -12.76
CA VAL A 2 -5.99 15.17 -13.93
C VAL A 2 -7.07 15.14 -15.03
N LEU A 3 -8.32 15.43 -14.67
CA LEU A 3 -9.46 15.39 -15.59
C LEU A 3 -9.39 16.48 -16.68
N ASP A 4 -9.12 17.73 -16.30
CA ASP A 4 -9.23 18.90 -17.18
C ASP A 4 -8.10 19.93 -16.99
N GLY A 5 -7.11 19.63 -16.14
CA GLY A 5 -6.01 20.54 -15.81
C GLY A 5 -6.38 21.68 -14.84
N SER A 6 -7.62 21.77 -14.36
CA SER A 6 -8.01 22.80 -13.40
C SER A 6 -7.28 22.62 -12.07
N PRO A 7 -7.00 23.67 -11.28
CA PRO A 7 -6.55 23.46 -9.90
C PRO A 7 -7.60 22.68 -9.08
N PHE A 8 -7.16 21.95 -8.07
CA PHE A 8 -8.01 21.40 -7.01
C PHE A 8 -7.39 21.74 -5.65
N SER A 9 -8.20 21.79 -4.60
CA SER A 9 -7.77 22.14 -3.23
C SER A 9 -7.74 20.89 -2.37
N LEU A 10 -6.86 20.90 -1.37
CA LEU A 10 -6.87 19.94 -0.28
C LEU A 10 -7.43 20.61 0.98
N ASP A 11 -8.05 19.83 1.87
CA ASP A 11 -8.45 20.29 3.20
C ASP A 11 -7.36 19.93 4.22
N PRO A 12 -6.76 20.91 4.94
CA PRO A 12 -5.82 20.61 6.01
C PRO A 12 -6.38 19.70 7.10
N ASP A 13 -7.69 19.73 7.33
CA ASP A 13 -8.35 18.89 8.34
C ASP A 13 -8.48 17.41 7.89
N ASP A 14 -8.37 17.14 6.59
CA ASP A 14 -8.35 15.79 6.01
C ASP A 14 -6.92 15.21 5.89
N ASP A 15 -5.90 15.98 6.29
CA ASP A 15 -4.48 15.59 6.28
C ASP A 15 -3.99 15.26 7.70
N GLN A 16 -3.09 14.28 7.82
CA GLN A 16 -2.60 13.78 9.11
C GLN A 16 -1.29 14.47 9.55
N ASP A 17 -0.91 15.55 8.86
CA ASP A 17 0.37 16.23 9.04
C ASP A 17 0.26 17.77 9.07
N PRO A 18 -0.19 18.36 10.20
CA PRO A 18 -0.30 19.82 10.33
C PRO A 18 1.04 20.55 10.17
N GLU A 19 2.17 19.87 10.40
CA GLU A 19 3.50 20.49 10.28
C GLU A 19 3.86 20.77 8.81
N THR A 20 3.49 19.89 7.88
CA THR A 20 3.70 20.16 6.44
C THR A 20 2.86 21.35 5.98
N TRP A 21 1.62 21.48 6.47
CA TRP A 21 0.77 22.64 6.17
C TRP A 21 1.34 23.95 6.72
N ALA A 22 1.99 23.92 7.89
CA ALA A 22 2.67 25.09 8.44
C ALA A 22 3.85 25.60 7.59
N MET A 23 4.36 24.78 6.67
CA MET A 23 5.46 25.12 5.75
C MET A 23 4.99 25.79 4.45
N VAL A 24 3.66 25.87 4.21
CA VAL A 24 3.10 26.47 2.99
C VAL A 24 3.55 27.92 2.83
N GLY A 25 3.98 28.28 1.61
CA GLY A 25 4.58 29.58 1.29
C GLY A 25 6.11 29.62 1.46
N GLY A 26 6.71 28.55 1.98
CA GLY A 26 8.16 28.37 2.09
C GLY A 26 8.75 27.40 1.05
N THR A 27 9.93 26.88 1.36
CA THR A 27 10.64 25.88 0.55
C THR A 27 11.11 24.72 1.43
N CYS A 28 11.06 23.50 0.90
CA CYS A 28 11.63 22.30 1.50
C CYS A 28 12.27 21.41 0.43
N THR A 29 13.02 20.41 0.86
CA THR A 29 13.65 19.42 0.00
C THR A 29 12.68 18.30 -0.35
N LEU A 30 12.93 17.60 -1.47
CA LEU A 30 12.16 16.40 -1.82
C LEU A 30 12.28 15.29 -0.77
N GLY A 31 13.42 15.23 -0.06
CA GLY A 31 13.63 14.28 1.03
C GLY A 31 12.71 14.56 2.22
N GLU A 32 12.51 15.83 2.59
CA GLU A 32 11.55 16.22 3.62
C GLU A 32 10.12 15.88 3.20
N LEU A 33 9.73 16.17 1.95
CA LEU A 33 8.40 15.78 1.45
C LEU A 33 8.20 14.26 1.48
N ALA A 34 9.22 13.48 1.10
CA ALA A 34 9.15 12.02 1.14
C ALA A 34 9.02 11.48 2.57
N ASP A 35 9.73 12.06 3.53
CA ASP A 35 9.61 11.71 4.95
C ASP A 35 8.20 11.98 5.47
N ARG A 36 7.63 13.15 5.16
CA ARG A 36 6.26 13.51 5.55
C ARG A 36 5.19 12.64 4.89
N ALA A 37 5.33 12.38 3.59
CA ALA A 37 4.41 11.53 2.83
C ALA A 37 4.39 10.09 3.35
N ILE A 38 5.54 9.55 3.79
CA ILE A 38 5.62 8.16 4.28
C ILE A 38 5.29 8.06 5.76
N THR A 39 5.91 8.89 6.62
CA THR A 39 5.85 8.69 8.08
C THR A 39 4.54 9.17 8.70
N ARG A 40 3.97 10.24 8.15
CA ARG A 40 2.71 10.89 8.58
C ARG A 40 1.58 10.76 7.58
N SER A 41 1.82 10.09 6.45
CA SER A 41 0.83 9.98 5.38
C SER A 41 0.37 11.32 4.79
N SER A 42 1.24 12.33 4.75
CA SER A 42 0.83 13.69 4.33
C SER A 42 0.29 13.74 2.89
N ASN A 43 -0.95 14.18 2.73
CA ASN A 43 -1.62 14.30 1.43
C ASN A 43 -1.00 15.39 0.57
N ILE A 44 -0.73 16.57 1.15
CA ILE A 44 -0.09 17.66 0.41
C ILE A 44 1.35 17.31 0.01
N ALA A 45 2.13 16.65 0.87
CA ALA A 45 3.47 16.22 0.51
C ALA A 45 3.46 15.20 -0.63
N THR A 46 2.52 14.24 -0.58
CA THR A 46 2.32 13.23 -1.63
C THR A 46 2.00 13.91 -2.97
N ASN A 47 1.06 14.85 -2.99
CA ASN A 47 0.68 15.56 -4.21
C ASN A 47 1.84 16.39 -4.77
N LEU A 48 2.62 17.09 -3.94
CA LEU A 48 3.80 17.84 -4.39
C LEU A 48 4.88 16.93 -4.99
N LEU A 49 5.10 15.73 -4.42
CA LEU A 49 6.01 14.74 -5.01
C LEU A 49 5.49 14.26 -6.37
N VAL A 50 4.19 13.96 -6.48
CA VAL A 50 3.54 13.56 -7.73
C VAL A 50 3.62 14.68 -8.78
N ASP A 51 3.50 15.95 -8.40
CA ASP A 51 3.66 17.08 -9.32
C ASP A 51 5.09 17.20 -9.87
N VAL A 52 6.09 16.78 -9.08
CA VAL A 52 7.50 16.79 -9.50
C VAL A 52 7.83 15.62 -10.42
N VAL A 53 7.40 14.40 -10.10
CA VAL A 53 7.76 13.19 -10.87
C VAL A 53 6.78 12.87 -11.99
N GLY A 54 5.49 13.18 -11.81
CA GLY A 54 4.42 12.86 -12.74
C GLY A 54 3.86 11.44 -12.58
N LEU A 55 2.57 11.27 -12.90
CA LEU A 55 1.86 9.98 -12.81
C LEU A 55 2.42 8.91 -13.76
N ALA A 56 3.04 9.31 -14.88
CA ALA A 56 3.65 8.37 -15.82
C ALA A 56 4.84 7.62 -15.20
N GLU A 57 5.68 8.32 -14.45
CA GLU A 57 6.83 7.72 -13.73
C GLU A 57 6.35 6.79 -12.62
N VAL A 58 5.28 7.16 -11.91
CA VAL A 58 4.64 6.27 -10.93
C VAL A 58 4.15 4.99 -11.60
N ALA A 59 3.49 5.10 -12.75
CA ALA A 59 3.03 3.94 -13.52
C ALA A 59 4.19 3.08 -14.04
N GLU A 60 5.33 3.68 -14.40
CA GLU A 60 6.53 2.95 -14.80
C GLU A 60 7.09 2.12 -13.64
N VAL A 61 7.17 2.68 -12.42
CA VAL A 61 7.59 1.91 -11.22
C VAL A 61 6.64 0.74 -10.94
N LEU A 62 5.32 0.95 -11.05
CA LEU A 62 4.33 -0.12 -10.92
C LEU A 62 4.56 -1.22 -11.98
N ALA A 63 4.82 -0.85 -13.24
CA ALA A 63 5.10 -1.81 -14.30
C ALA A 63 6.41 -2.57 -14.07
N LEU A 64 7.49 -1.89 -13.67
CA LEU A 64 8.80 -2.48 -13.39
C LEU A 64 8.76 -3.48 -12.24
N THR A 65 7.88 -3.25 -11.26
CA THR A 65 7.69 -4.15 -10.10
C THR A 65 6.82 -5.36 -10.42
N GLY A 66 6.23 -5.40 -11.61
CA GLY A 66 5.36 -6.50 -12.07
C GLY A 66 3.90 -6.36 -11.62
N CYS A 67 3.50 -5.20 -11.09
CA CYS A 67 2.14 -4.98 -10.65
C CYS A 67 1.16 -5.20 -11.81
N SER A 68 0.01 -5.79 -11.50
CA SER A 68 -1.06 -5.98 -12.46
C SER A 68 -1.67 -4.66 -12.91
N ALA A 69 -2.36 -4.68 -14.06
CA ALA A 69 -3.14 -3.53 -14.53
C ALA A 69 -4.32 -3.14 -13.61
N ALA A 70 -4.61 -3.93 -12.55
CA ALA A 70 -5.61 -3.56 -11.55
C ALA A 70 -5.08 -2.51 -10.56
N THR A 71 -3.76 -2.39 -10.40
CA THR A 71 -3.15 -1.34 -9.57
C THR A 71 -2.89 -0.10 -10.40
N VAL A 72 -3.53 1.00 -10.02
CA VAL A 72 -3.54 2.26 -10.78
C VAL A 72 -3.40 3.41 -9.79
N VAL A 73 -2.44 4.30 -10.04
CA VAL A 73 -2.39 5.64 -9.43
C VAL A 73 -2.75 6.63 -10.53
N GLY A 74 -4.03 7.01 -10.59
CA GLY A 74 -4.60 7.78 -11.69
C GLY A 74 -4.82 9.26 -11.37
N ARG A 75 -4.71 9.64 -10.09
CA ARG A 75 -4.95 11.01 -9.63
C ARG A 75 -4.16 11.34 -8.37
N GLY A 76 -3.99 12.63 -8.11
CA GLY A 76 -3.58 13.12 -6.80
C GLY A 76 -4.59 12.76 -5.71
N ILE A 77 -4.13 12.82 -4.46
CA ILE A 77 -4.98 12.72 -3.28
C ILE A 77 -5.94 13.91 -3.27
N GLU A 78 -7.20 13.67 -2.89
CA GLU A 78 -8.27 14.68 -2.87
C GLU A 78 -8.63 15.37 -4.20
N ASP A 79 -8.19 14.86 -5.35
CA ASP A 79 -8.71 15.31 -6.65
C ASP A 79 -10.17 14.84 -6.84
N ALA A 80 -11.10 15.58 -6.22
CA ALA A 80 -12.52 15.24 -6.14
C ALA A 80 -13.18 15.20 -7.53
N ARG A 81 -12.81 16.12 -8.43
CA ARG A 81 -13.34 16.17 -9.80
C ARG A 81 -12.99 14.90 -10.58
N ALA A 82 -11.72 14.48 -10.52
CA ALA A 82 -11.30 13.23 -11.15
C ALA A 82 -12.00 12.01 -10.53
N ARG A 83 -12.12 11.99 -9.19
CA ARG A 83 -12.83 10.93 -8.47
C ARG A 83 -14.30 10.83 -8.88
N GLU A 84 -15.02 11.95 -8.97
CA GLU A 84 -16.42 12.02 -9.41
C GLU A 84 -16.60 11.56 -10.87
N ALA A 85 -15.58 11.74 -11.71
CA ALA A 85 -15.51 11.20 -13.06
C ALA A 85 -15.13 9.71 -13.12
N GLY A 86 -14.98 9.03 -11.97
CA GLY A 86 -14.64 7.61 -11.89
C GLY A 86 -13.15 7.30 -11.95
N MET A 87 -12.27 8.30 -11.89
CA MET A 87 -10.83 8.09 -11.83
C MET A 87 -10.41 7.85 -10.38
N THR A 88 -10.16 6.59 -10.03
CA THR A 88 -9.80 6.17 -8.67
C THR A 88 -8.39 5.60 -8.63
N ASN A 89 -7.68 5.85 -7.51
CA ASN A 89 -6.48 5.09 -7.20
C ASN A 89 -6.93 3.71 -6.70
N THR A 90 -6.29 2.65 -7.18
CA THR A 90 -6.65 1.26 -6.87
C THR A 90 -5.38 0.47 -6.65
N VAL A 91 -5.42 -0.44 -5.69
CA VAL A 91 -4.31 -1.35 -5.37
C VAL A 91 -4.88 -2.74 -5.12
N THR A 92 -4.07 -3.77 -5.32
CA THR A 92 -4.38 -5.13 -4.85
C THR A 92 -3.37 -5.55 -3.79
N ALA A 93 -3.77 -6.43 -2.87
CA ALA A 93 -2.84 -6.95 -1.86
C ALA A 93 -1.62 -7.64 -2.51
N ALA A 94 -1.83 -8.35 -3.61
CA ALA A 94 -0.75 -8.99 -4.36
C ALA A 94 0.26 -7.98 -4.92
N ASP A 95 -0.22 -6.90 -5.54
CA ASP A 95 0.64 -5.86 -6.14
C ASP A 95 1.38 -5.03 -5.08
N LEU A 96 0.71 -4.68 -3.97
CA LEU A 96 1.39 -4.07 -2.81
C LEU A 96 2.49 -4.99 -2.26
N GLY A 97 2.20 -6.29 -2.17
CA GLY A 97 3.17 -7.30 -1.79
C GLY A 97 4.38 -7.35 -2.72
N GLN A 98 4.16 -7.23 -4.04
CA GLN A 98 5.24 -7.19 -5.03
C GLN A 98 6.13 -5.95 -4.88
N LEU A 99 5.53 -4.76 -4.71
CA LEU A 99 6.24 -3.51 -4.48
C LEU A 99 7.15 -3.60 -3.26
N MET A 100 6.58 -4.03 -2.13
CA MET A 100 7.33 -4.15 -0.88
C MET A 100 8.40 -5.26 -0.96
N ALA A 101 8.15 -6.33 -1.70
CA ALA A 101 9.15 -7.36 -1.94
C ALA A 101 10.30 -6.88 -2.85
N ALA A 102 10.03 -5.98 -3.81
CA ALA A 102 11.08 -5.33 -4.60
C ALA A 102 11.98 -4.46 -3.72
N VAL A 103 11.40 -3.71 -2.76
CA VAL A 103 12.15 -2.97 -1.72
C VAL A 103 13.04 -3.93 -0.93
N ALA A 104 12.48 -5.02 -0.42
CA ALA A 104 13.21 -6.01 0.38
C ALA A 104 14.40 -6.63 -0.37
N ARG A 105 14.21 -6.95 -1.65
CA ARG A 105 15.25 -7.56 -2.50
C ARG A 105 16.29 -6.57 -3.03
N ARG A 106 16.10 -5.26 -2.80
CA ARG A 106 16.93 -4.21 -3.39
C ARG A 106 16.97 -4.33 -4.92
N ASP A 107 15.80 -4.42 -5.53
CA ASP A 107 15.67 -4.59 -6.99
C ASP A 107 16.50 -3.57 -7.78
N ALA A 108 17.40 -4.07 -8.63
CA ALA A 108 18.32 -3.25 -9.39
C ALA A 108 17.60 -2.40 -10.46
N ALA A 109 16.45 -2.86 -10.97
CA ALA A 109 15.64 -2.09 -11.90
C ALA A 109 15.06 -0.81 -11.26
N LEU A 110 14.99 -0.77 -9.92
CA LEU A 110 14.54 0.39 -9.14
C LEU A 110 15.70 1.14 -8.48
N GLY A 111 16.93 1.00 -9.00
CA GLY A 111 18.12 1.67 -8.46
C GLY A 111 18.80 0.94 -7.30
N GLY A 112 18.37 -0.29 -6.99
CA GLY A 112 19.05 -1.16 -6.04
C GLY A 112 19.13 -0.58 -4.63
N VAL A 113 20.20 -0.92 -3.90
CA VAL A 113 20.35 -0.52 -2.49
C VAL A 113 20.45 1.00 -2.27
N ALA A 114 20.98 1.74 -3.26
CA ALA A 114 21.15 3.18 -3.14
C ALA A 114 19.81 3.94 -3.09
N VAL A 115 18.76 3.38 -3.70
CA VAL A 115 17.40 3.94 -3.70
C VAL A 115 16.53 3.23 -2.67
N LEU A 116 16.51 1.89 -2.71
CA LEU A 116 15.56 1.11 -1.92
C LEU A 116 15.98 0.96 -0.44
N GLY A 117 17.25 1.19 -0.11
CA GLY A 117 17.71 1.28 1.28
C GLY A 117 17.05 2.46 2.00
N PRO A 118 17.22 3.71 1.51
CA PRO A 118 16.52 4.88 2.04
C PRO A 118 14.99 4.76 2.05
N VAL A 119 14.39 4.13 1.02
CA VAL A 119 12.94 3.88 0.99
C VAL A 119 12.49 2.98 2.14
N GLU A 120 13.20 1.88 2.38
CA GLU A 120 12.90 1.02 3.54
C GLU A 120 13.12 1.75 4.87
N GLU A 121 14.13 2.61 4.95
CA GLU A 121 14.39 3.41 6.15
C GLU A 121 13.26 4.42 6.43
N LEU A 122 12.69 5.04 5.40
CA LEU A 122 11.51 5.90 5.53
C LEU A 122 10.30 5.10 6.03
N LEU A 123 10.02 3.96 5.40
CA LEU A 123 8.91 3.08 5.74
C LEU A 123 9.01 2.50 7.16
N SER A 124 10.23 2.33 7.69
CA SER A 124 10.44 1.83 9.06
C SER A 124 10.22 2.89 10.15
N ARG A 125 10.11 4.17 9.75
CA ARG A 125 9.76 5.29 10.64
C ARG A 125 8.29 5.68 10.57
N GLN A 126 7.44 4.89 9.90
CA GLN A 126 6.00 5.15 9.88
C GLN A 126 5.43 5.19 11.31
N GLU A 127 4.56 6.17 11.58
CA GLU A 127 3.94 6.33 12.90
C GLU A 127 2.58 5.66 13.02
N HIS A 128 1.88 5.48 11.90
CA HIS A 128 0.62 4.75 11.82
C HIS A 128 0.88 3.24 11.79
N VAL A 129 1.11 2.66 12.97
CA VAL A 129 1.52 1.25 13.17
C VAL A 129 0.44 0.40 13.85
N ASP A 130 -0.80 0.87 13.85
CA ASP A 130 -1.99 0.28 14.48
C ASP A 130 -2.66 -0.85 13.65
N GLN A 131 -2.12 -1.14 12.46
CA GLN A 131 -2.59 -2.19 11.55
C GLN A 131 -1.70 -3.44 11.55
N VAL A 132 -1.06 -3.80 10.43
CA VAL A 132 -0.24 -5.03 10.36
C VAL A 132 0.83 -5.05 11.47
N PRO A 133 1.60 -3.98 11.74
CA PRO A 133 2.59 -3.99 12.81
C PRO A 133 2.01 -4.29 14.20
N ALA A 134 0.80 -3.81 14.52
CA ALA A 134 0.15 -4.05 15.80
C ALA A 134 -0.29 -5.51 16.01
N GLY A 135 -0.44 -6.28 14.92
CA GLY A 135 -0.74 -7.70 14.98
C GLY A 135 0.47 -8.60 15.26
N LEU A 136 1.69 -8.05 15.18
CA LEU A 136 2.92 -8.82 15.33
C LEU A 136 3.41 -8.81 16.79
N PRO A 137 4.29 -9.76 17.19
CA PRO A 137 4.92 -9.71 18.50
C PRO A 137 5.63 -8.38 18.74
N ALA A 138 5.51 -7.86 19.96
CA ALA A 138 6.11 -6.59 20.35
C ALA A 138 7.62 -6.56 20.04
N GLY A 139 8.07 -5.48 19.40
CA GLY A 139 9.46 -5.30 19.02
C GLY A 139 9.86 -5.95 17.69
N THR A 140 8.93 -6.60 16.97
CA THR A 140 9.18 -7.08 15.61
C THR A 140 9.43 -5.91 14.67
N PRO A 141 10.63 -5.77 14.07
CA PRO A 141 10.92 -4.69 13.14
C PRO A 141 10.05 -4.78 11.88
N THR A 142 9.47 -3.66 11.49
CA THR A 142 8.68 -3.53 10.26
C THR A 142 9.09 -2.28 9.49
N ALA A 143 8.90 -2.35 8.17
CA ALA A 143 8.83 -1.19 7.28
C ALA A 143 7.46 -1.26 6.59
N SER A 144 6.58 -0.29 6.80
CA SER A 144 5.16 -0.41 6.42
C SER A 144 4.58 0.86 5.82
N LYS A 145 3.45 0.71 5.11
CA LYS A 145 2.58 1.82 4.72
C LYS A 145 1.11 1.42 4.84
N SER A 146 0.41 2.09 5.73
CA SER A 146 -1.03 1.94 5.97
C SER A 146 -1.85 2.90 5.11
N GLY A 147 -3.15 2.62 5.00
CA GLY A 147 -4.13 3.49 4.37
C GLY A 147 -5.55 3.17 4.81
N TRP A 148 -6.34 4.22 5.02
CA TRP A 148 -7.74 4.12 5.40
C TRP A 148 -8.56 5.21 4.71
N ILE A 149 -9.76 4.83 4.27
CA ILE A 149 -10.87 5.72 3.92
C ILE A 149 -12.17 5.02 4.34
N PRO A 150 -13.32 5.71 4.44
CA PRO A 150 -14.58 5.07 4.79
C PRO A 150 -14.87 3.84 3.91
N GLY A 151 -15.00 2.67 4.54
CA GLY A 151 -15.31 1.40 3.87
C GLY A 151 -14.08 0.63 3.32
N ILE A 152 -12.87 1.18 3.41
CA ILE A 152 -11.64 0.53 2.93
C ILE A 152 -10.52 0.72 3.96
N SER A 153 -9.81 -0.36 4.25
CA SER A 153 -8.60 -0.31 5.07
C SER A 153 -7.57 -1.28 4.54
N HIS A 154 -6.32 -0.84 4.43
CA HIS A 154 -5.24 -1.67 3.93
C HIS A 154 -3.90 -1.30 4.57
N ASP A 155 -3.00 -2.29 4.63
CA ASP A 155 -1.62 -2.08 5.05
C ASP A 155 -0.71 -3.10 4.36
N VAL A 156 0.52 -2.69 4.09
CA VAL A 156 1.57 -3.57 3.60
C VAL A 156 2.82 -3.35 4.42
N ALA A 157 3.37 -4.44 4.94
CA ALA A 157 4.56 -4.43 5.78
C ALA A 157 5.60 -5.43 5.27
N LEU A 158 6.84 -4.97 5.19
CA LEU A 158 8.02 -5.82 5.19
C LEU A 158 8.41 -6.09 6.65
N VAL A 159 8.29 -7.35 7.04
CA VAL A 159 8.51 -7.83 8.41
C VAL A 159 9.88 -8.49 8.51
N ARG A 160 10.64 -8.18 9.56
CA ARG A 160 11.97 -8.74 9.83
C ARG A 160 12.03 -9.44 11.18
N PRO A 161 11.50 -10.67 11.31
CA PRO A 161 11.59 -11.41 12.56
C PRO A 161 13.06 -11.61 12.99
N PRO A 162 13.39 -11.49 14.28
CA PRO A 162 14.73 -11.78 14.76
C PRO A 162 15.13 -13.23 14.52
N GLY A 163 16.18 -13.46 13.73
CA GLY A 163 16.73 -14.80 13.50
C GLY A 163 16.05 -15.59 12.38
N GLU A 164 15.10 -15.00 11.65
CA GLU A 164 14.37 -15.66 10.56
C GLU A 164 14.43 -14.83 9.27
N PRO A 165 14.18 -15.44 8.09
CA PRO A 165 14.08 -14.70 6.84
C PRO A 165 12.97 -13.64 6.89
N PRO A 166 13.17 -12.46 6.28
CA PRO A 166 12.11 -11.47 6.16
C PRO A 166 10.99 -11.96 5.26
N PHE A 167 9.77 -11.47 5.51
CA PHE A 167 8.61 -11.71 4.66
C PHE A 167 7.80 -10.43 4.46
N VAL A 168 6.91 -10.43 3.48
CA VAL A 168 5.98 -9.34 3.22
C VAL A 168 4.57 -9.81 3.52
N LEU A 169 3.81 -8.99 4.25
CA LEU A 169 2.38 -9.17 4.45
C LEU A 169 1.64 -7.95 3.93
N ALA A 170 0.68 -8.17 3.03
CA ALA A 170 -0.21 -7.15 2.50
C ALA A 170 -1.65 -7.57 2.75
N VAL A 171 -2.43 -6.68 3.35
CA VAL A 171 -3.84 -6.89 3.67
C VAL A 171 -4.63 -5.73 3.07
N CYS A 172 -5.62 -6.03 2.23
CA CYS A 172 -6.57 -5.05 1.72
C CYS A 172 -7.99 -5.51 2.06
N THR A 173 -8.78 -4.63 2.65
CA THR A 173 -10.15 -4.91 3.04
C THR A 173 -11.12 -3.88 2.44
N THR A 174 -12.31 -4.36 2.08
CA THR A 174 -13.47 -3.52 1.76
C THR A 174 -14.56 -3.90 2.75
N ILE A 175 -14.60 -3.21 3.87
CA ILE A 175 -15.45 -3.55 5.00
C ILE A 175 -16.03 -2.28 5.62
N ALA A 176 -17.31 -2.31 5.98
CA ALA A 176 -17.99 -1.21 6.63
C ALA A 176 -17.74 -1.24 8.14
N LEU A 177 -16.52 -0.87 8.54
CA LEU A 177 -16.10 -0.64 9.92
C LEU A 177 -15.61 0.80 10.06
N ASP A 178 -15.63 1.33 11.28
CA ASP A 178 -14.90 2.57 11.56
C ASP A 178 -13.38 2.35 11.46
N GLU A 179 -12.61 3.44 11.52
CA GLU A 179 -11.15 3.39 11.37
C GLU A 179 -10.47 2.47 12.39
N ALA A 180 -10.83 2.60 13.66
CA ALA A 180 -10.20 1.83 14.74
C ALA A 180 -10.58 0.34 14.67
N GLU A 181 -11.84 0.04 14.37
CA GLU A 181 -12.32 -1.32 14.17
C GLU A 181 -11.67 -1.98 12.94
N ALA A 182 -11.53 -1.24 11.83
CA ALA A 182 -10.89 -1.73 10.62
C ALA A 182 -9.38 -1.97 10.83
N ALA A 183 -8.69 -1.05 11.52
CA ALA A 183 -7.29 -1.20 11.89
C ALA A 183 -7.08 -2.44 12.77
N ALA A 184 -7.90 -2.61 13.81
CA ALA A 184 -7.87 -3.79 14.69
C ALA A 184 -8.17 -5.09 13.93
N PHE A 185 -9.06 -5.05 12.93
CA PHE A 185 -9.35 -6.20 12.07
C PHE A 185 -8.13 -6.59 11.22
N VAL A 186 -7.44 -5.62 10.61
CA VAL A 186 -6.20 -5.85 9.86
C VAL A 186 -5.08 -6.38 10.77
N ALA A 187 -4.92 -5.82 11.96
CA ALA A 187 -3.99 -6.32 12.98
C ALA A 187 -4.31 -7.77 13.39
N GLY A 188 -5.60 -8.10 13.54
CA GLY A 188 -6.06 -9.45 13.81
C GLY A 188 -5.64 -10.46 12.73
N ILE A 189 -5.80 -10.10 11.45
CA ILE A 189 -5.33 -10.93 10.34
C ILE A 189 -3.81 -11.14 10.41
N ALA A 190 -3.05 -10.08 10.69
CA ALA A 190 -1.59 -10.19 10.79
C ALA A 190 -1.15 -11.12 11.92
N ARG A 191 -1.82 -11.06 13.08
CA ARG A 191 -1.60 -11.99 14.19
C ARG A 191 -1.91 -13.43 13.79
N ASP A 192 -3.06 -13.67 13.16
CA ASP A 192 -3.47 -15.02 12.77
C ASP A 192 -2.49 -15.64 11.76
N VAL A 193 -2.01 -14.84 10.80
CA VAL A 193 -0.93 -15.25 9.86
C VAL A 193 0.36 -15.56 10.62
N TRP A 194 0.78 -14.69 11.53
CA TRP A 194 1.98 -14.92 12.34
C TRP A 194 1.90 -16.24 13.11
N GLU A 195 0.79 -16.48 13.81
CA GLU A 195 0.56 -17.68 14.62
C GLU A 195 0.61 -18.95 13.78
N VAL A 196 0.07 -18.94 12.55
CA VAL A 196 0.11 -20.09 11.64
C VAL A 196 1.53 -20.37 11.14
N GLU A 197 2.25 -19.33 10.70
CA GLU A 197 3.57 -19.49 10.10
C GLU A 197 4.68 -19.79 11.14
N HIS A 198 4.48 -19.38 12.40
CA HIS A 198 5.45 -19.58 13.49
C HIS A 198 4.96 -20.59 14.54
N SER A 199 3.99 -21.44 14.17
CA SER A 199 3.57 -22.56 15.01
C SER A 199 4.55 -23.73 14.88
N ASP A 200 4.94 -24.33 16.01
CA ASP A 200 5.62 -25.63 16.04
C ASP A 200 4.68 -26.82 15.66
N VAL A 201 3.39 -26.55 15.45
CA VAL A 201 2.43 -27.55 15.00
C VAL A 201 2.48 -27.63 13.48
N PRO A 202 2.83 -28.77 12.87
CA PRO A 202 2.92 -28.88 11.41
C PRO A 202 1.59 -28.49 10.76
N ALA A 203 1.65 -27.51 9.85
CA ALA A 203 0.51 -27.07 9.07
C ALA A 203 -0.18 -28.28 8.43
N THR A 204 -1.46 -28.47 8.74
CA THR A 204 -2.25 -29.51 8.07
C THR A 204 -2.41 -29.08 6.61
N PRO A 205 -2.04 -29.91 5.61
CA PRO A 205 -2.14 -29.50 4.21
C PRO A 205 -3.58 -29.12 3.87
N GLN A 206 -3.84 -27.83 3.65
CA GLN A 206 -5.12 -27.38 3.11
C GLN A 206 -5.15 -27.77 1.63
N THR A 207 -5.91 -28.82 1.33
CA THR A 207 -6.29 -29.13 -0.04
C THR A 207 -7.36 -28.13 -0.46
N TYR A 208 -6.96 -27.11 -1.22
CA TYR A 208 -7.93 -26.33 -1.97
C TYR A 208 -8.57 -27.26 -3.01
N ALA A 209 -9.77 -27.75 -2.70
CA ALA A 209 -10.57 -28.47 -3.67
C ALA A 209 -10.83 -27.51 -4.84
N ALA A 210 -10.36 -27.89 -6.03
CA ALA A 210 -10.76 -27.25 -7.26
C ALA A 210 -12.30 -27.22 -7.29
N GLY A 211 -12.87 -26.01 -7.30
CA GLY A 211 -14.30 -25.81 -7.47
C GLY A 211 -14.80 -26.56 -8.71
N PRO A 212 -16.06 -27.01 -8.72
CA PRO A 212 -16.57 -27.85 -9.78
C PRO A 212 -16.41 -27.14 -11.13
N GLY A 213 -15.64 -27.77 -12.03
CA GLY A 213 -15.40 -27.28 -13.38
C GLY A 213 -16.72 -27.03 -14.10
N VAL A 214 -16.83 -25.86 -14.70
CA VAL A 214 -17.93 -25.51 -15.59
C VAL A 214 -17.95 -26.53 -16.74
N VAL A 215 -18.99 -27.36 -16.76
CA VAL A 215 -19.31 -28.23 -17.88
C VAL A 215 -19.78 -27.32 -19.03
N THR A 216 -18.94 -27.15 -20.04
CA THR A 216 -19.36 -26.57 -21.31
C THR A 216 -20.13 -27.64 -22.09
N ASP A 217 -21.45 -27.49 -22.17
CA ASP A 217 -22.32 -28.34 -22.99
C ASP A 217 -22.01 -28.08 -24.47
N GLY A 218 -21.19 -28.96 -25.05
CA GLY A 218 -20.87 -29.00 -26.46
C GLY A 218 -22.05 -29.52 -27.26
N ARG A 219 -22.96 -28.63 -27.68
CA ARG A 219 -23.91 -28.96 -28.75
C ARG A 219 -23.23 -28.88 -30.11
N GLY A 220 -22.81 -30.04 -30.61
CA GLY A 220 -22.55 -30.22 -32.03
C GLY A 220 -23.85 -30.11 -32.83
N SER A 221 -23.91 -29.16 -33.76
CA SER A 221 -24.90 -29.15 -34.84
C SER A 221 -24.26 -29.73 -36.10
N GLY A 222 -24.55 -31.00 -36.39
CA GLY A 222 -24.40 -31.56 -37.71
C GLY A 222 -25.72 -31.47 -38.47
N ARG A 223 -25.76 -30.63 -39.50
CA ARG A 223 -26.31 -30.85 -40.86
C ARG A 223 -26.28 -29.56 -41.64
#